data_AF-L0J604-F1
#
_entry.id   AF-L0J604-F1
#
_cell.length_a   1.000
_cell.length_b   1.000
_cell.length_c   1.000
_cell.angle_alpha   90.00
_cell.angle_beta   90.00
_cell.angle_gamma   90.00
#
_symmetry.space_group_name_H-M   'P 1'
#
loop_
_entity.id
_entity.type
_entity.pdbx_description
1 polymer ?
#
loop_
_entity_poly.entity_id
_entity_poly.type
_entity_poly.pdbx_seq_one_letter_code
_entity_poly.pdbx_strand_id
1 'polypeptide(L)'
;MGVLPPITIDATSTPPDSRLNSPASLAFFVGNPPQQMQIFTGTVAVHLKSHRSVTQQKVGVILGSTTLQAQACSKVDLASITNSHSEFIFAVDTNTVEIDPSTGLITLVTDIGVQGTDSIFERFTYHVEVLSNPVDTLIAGTVRWSESLGAPSPSALAGQPLFRVDAGVFTTPPTGTPQMQAPRSGFSHGKPVLTGGTWAVAYQIDNVPLGPTNVVLPTLLPNELTNLPAGATDNSFHFAPPTTIQLTLAAPSAVGVDFEMLLDAGPR
;
A
#
# COMPACT_ATOMS: atom_id res chain seq x y z
N MET A 1 -10.44 6.72 -35.85
CA MET A 1 -10.59 6.86 -34.39
C MET A 1 -9.79 5.73 -33.76
N GLY A 2 -8.76 6.04 -32.98
CA GLY A 2 -7.94 5.04 -32.30
C GLY A 2 -8.37 4.92 -30.85
N VAL A 3 -8.78 3.73 -30.42
CA VAL A 3 -9.05 3.43 -29.02
C VAL A 3 -7.86 2.64 -28.49
N LEU A 4 -7.15 3.21 -27.52
CA LEU A 4 -6.05 2.56 -26.85
C LEU A 4 -6.56 1.60 -25.77
N PRO A 5 -5.80 0.55 -25.43
CA PRO A 5 -6.17 -0.33 -24.33
C PRO A 5 -6.28 0.47 -23.02
N PRO A 6 -7.19 0.06 -22.11
CA PRO A 6 -7.29 0.67 -20.79
C PRO A 6 -5.97 0.58 -20.03
N ILE A 7 -5.68 1.60 -19.22
CA ILE A 7 -4.55 1.58 -18.29
C ILE A 7 -5.02 1.86 -16.88
N THR A 8 -4.30 1.32 -15.90
CA THR A 8 -4.51 1.60 -14.48
C THR A 8 -3.24 2.22 -13.91
N ILE A 9 -3.41 3.31 -13.18
CA ILE A 9 -2.32 4.07 -12.57
C ILE A 9 -2.60 4.13 -11.06
N ASP A 10 -1.63 3.72 -10.26
CA ASP A 10 -1.65 4.01 -8.83
C ASP A 10 -1.24 5.46 -8.61
N ALA A 11 -2.14 6.28 -8.08
CA ALA A 11 -1.90 7.70 -7.85
C ALA A 11 -0.70 7.96 -6.94
N THR A 12 -0.38 7.00 -6.05
CA THR A 12 0.73 7.07 -5.09
C THR A 12 2.05 6.54 -5.62
N SER A 13 2.04 5.89 -6.78
CA SER A 13 3.27 5.39 -7.40
C SER A 13 4.11 6.51 -8.01
N THR A 14 5.44 6.37 -7.90
CA THR A 14 6.41 7.25 -8.58
C THR A 14 6.64 6.72 -10.01
N PRO A 15 6.25 7.45 -11.07
CA PRO A 15 6.50 7.02 -12.44
C PRO A 15 8.01 6.99 -12.75
N PRO A 16 8.49 6.07 -13.59
CA PRO A 16 9.92 5.92 -13.91
C PRO A 16 10.53 7.13 -14.65
N ASP A 17 9.72 7.97 -15.31
CA ASP A 17 10.21 8.95 -16.29
C ASP A 17 10.19 10.42 -15.80
N SER A 18 10.45 10.69 -14.51
CA SER A 18 10.37 12.04 -13.91
C SER A 18 9.01 12.74 -14.04
N ARG A 19 7.99 12.01 -14.52
CA ARG A 19 6.60 12.46 -14.59
C ARG A 19 6.05 12.42 -13.18
N LEU A 20 5.51 13.54 -12.72
CA LEU A 20 5.05 13.67 -11.35
C LEU A 20 3.56 13.36 -11.29
N ASN A 21 3.22 12.26 -10.64
CA ASN A 21 1.93 12.15 -9.99
C ASN A 21 1.99 12.97 -8.70
N SER A 22 0.93 13.71 -8.40
CA SER A 22 0.87 14.59 -7.23
C SER A 22 -0.37 14.32 -6.38
N PRO A 23 -0.51 13.10 -5.83
CA PRO A 23 -1.67 12.76 -5.01
C PRO A 23 -1.66 13.59 -3.72
N ALA A 24 -2.82 14.10 -3.34
CA ALA A 24 -3.09 14.67 -2.03
C ALA A 24 -4.45 14.17 -1.56
N SER A 25 -4.57 13.90 -0.26
CA SER A 25 -5.83 13.49 0.34
C SER A 25 -6.12 14.23 1.63
N LEU A 26 -7.41 14.44 1.90
CA LEU A 26 -7.93 14.98 3.14
C LEU A 26 -9.09 14.09 3.58
N ALA A 27 -9.16 13.74 4.87
CA ALA A 27 -10.28 12.98 5.41
C ALA A 27 -10.80 13.60 6.70
N PHE A 28 -12.12 13.62 6.85
CA PHE A 28 -12.81 14.13 8.05
C PHE A 28 -14.17 13.44 8.22
N PHE A 29 -14.72 13.46 9.42
CA PHE A 29 -16.03 12.88 9.71
C PHE A 29 -17.15 13.89 9.49
N VAL A 30 -18.27 13.41 8.93
CA VAL A 30 -19.48 14.20 8.68
C VAL A 30 -20.72 13.44 9.15
N GLY A 31 -21.75 14.17 9.58
CA GLY A 31 -23.06 13.62 9.91
C GLY A 31 -23.19 12.93 11.27
N ASN A 32 -24.39 12.38 11.52
CA ASN A 32 -24.73 11.54 12.67
C ASN A 32 -25.76 10.47 12.20
N PRO A 33 -25.40 9.17 12.11
CA PRO A 33 -24.12 8.59 12.51
C PRO A 33 -22.94 9.10 11.65
N PRO A 34 -21.72 9.14 12.22
CA PRO A 34 -20.56 9.67 11.52
C PRO A 34 -20.19 8.78 10.33
N GLN A 35 -19.97 9.41 9.17
CA GLN A 35 -19.36 8.82 7.99
C GLN A 35 -18.07 9.58 7.65
N GLN A 36 -17.14 8.96 6.93
CA GLN A 36 -15.90 9.63 6.55
C GLN A 36 -16.05 10.24 5.15
N MET A 37 -15.89 11.56 5.08
CA MET A 37 -15.67 12.26 3.83
C MET A 37 -14.18 12.23 3.52
N GLN A 38 -13.83 11.75 2.32
CA GLN A 38 -12.48 11.69 1.80
C GLN A 38 -12.40 12.49 0.50
N ILE A 39 -11.48 13.44 0.44
CA ILE A 39 -11.23 14.24 -0.76
C ILE A 39 -9.87 13.83 -1.30
N PHE A 40 -9.84 13.36 -2.54
CA PHE A 40 -8.65 12.99 -3.28
C PHE A 40 -8.43 13.98 -4.41
N THR A 41 -7.23 14.54 -4.49
CA THR A 41 -6.85 15.45 -5.57
C THR A 41 -5.49 15.08 -6.10
N GLY A 42 -5.21 15.41 -7.35
CA GLY A 42 -3.86 15.28 -7.88
C GLY A 42 -3.79 15.42 -9.37
N THR A 43 -2.59 15.22 -9.90
CA THR A 43 -2.31 15.15 -11.33
C THR A 43 -1.86 13.74 -11.69
N VAL A 44 -2.30 13.22 -12.84
CA VAL A 44 -1.89 11.92 -13.39
C VAL A 44 -1.34 12.08 -14.80
N ALA A 45 -0.25 11.38 -15.09
CA ALA A 45 0.36 11.35 -16.43
C ALA A 45 -0.16 10.16 -17.26
N VAL A 46 -0.61 10.42 -18.50
CA VAL A 46 -1.23 9.39 -19.36
C VAL A 46 -0.61 9.32 -20.76
N HIS A 47 -0.07 10.43 -21.28
CA HIS A 47 0.63 10.50 -22.57
C HIS A 47 -0.15 9.90 -23.76
N LEU A 48 -1.21 10.58 -24.19
CA LEU A 48 -1.92 10.24 -25.42
C LEU A 48 -1.43 11.11 -26.58
N LYS A 49 -0.97 10.47 -27.66
CA LYS A 49 -0.59 11.16 -28.91
C LYS A 49 -1.76 11.17 -29.89
N SER A 50 -1.94 12.29 -30.57
CA SER A 50 -2.89 12.46 -31.67
C SER A 50 -2.21 13.10 -32.88
N HIS A 51 -2.52 12.55 -34.06
CA HIS A 51 -2.12 13.08 -35.37
C HIS A 51 -3.38 13.28 -36.23
N ARG A 52 -4.09 14.38 -36.02
CA ARG A 52 -5.33 14.82 -36.71
C ARG A 52 -6.56 13.93 -36.52
N SER A 53 -6.43 12.81 -35.82
CA SER A 53 -7.53 11.91 -35.52
C SER A 53 -7.75 11.81 -34.02
N VAL A 54 -8.99 11.54 -33.62
CA VAL A 54 -9.33 11.32 -32.21
C VAL A 54 -8.62 10.06 -31.71
N THR A 55 -7.85 10.23 -30.65
CA THR A 55 -7.26 9.15 -29.84
C THR A 55 -7.97 9.14 -28.49
N GLN A 56 -8.49 7.98 -28.10
CA GLN A 56 -9.20 7.78 -26.83
C GLN A 56 -8.50 6.73 -25.97
N GLN A 57 -8.62 6.87 -24.64
CA GLN A 57 -8.16 5.87 -23.69
C GLN A 57 -9.01 5.91 -22.42
N LYS A 58 -9.34 4.72 -21.91
CA LYS A 58 -9.91 4.53 -20.58
C LYS A 58 -8.78 4.49 -19.54
N VAL A 59 -8.86 5.32 -18.51
CA VAL A 59 -7.84 5.44 -17.46
C VAL A 59 -8.48 5.18 -16.10
N GLY A 60 -7.97 4.18 -15.38
CA GLY A 60 -8.27 3.96 -13.97
C GLY A 60 -7.18 4.58 -13.09
N VAL A 61 -7.57 5.36 -12.09
CA VAL A 61 -6.67 5.95 -11.09
C VAL A 61 -7.02 5.41 -9.72
N ILE A 62 -6.14 4.59 -9.13
CA ILE A 62 -6.34 4.04 -7.78
C ILE A 62 -6.08 5.17 -6.78
N LEU A 63 -7.08 5.48 -5.95
CA LEU A 63 -7.04 6.63 -5.02
C LEU A 63 -6.44 6.28 -3.64
N GLY A 64 -6.18 4.99 -3.38
CA GLY A 64 -5.46 4.53 -2.19
C GLY A 64 -6.31 4.37 -0.93
N SER A 65 -7.64 4.29 -1.06
CA SER A 65 -8.53 3.94 0.05
C SER A 65 -9.48 2.80 -0.34
N THR A 66 -9.95 2.08 0.68
CA THR A 66 -10.75 0.86 0.56
C THR A 66 -12.08 1.03 1.26
N THR A 67 -13.18 0.70 0.59
CA THR A 67 -14.52 0.71 1.18
C THR A 67 -15.44 -0.33 0.54
N LEU A 68 -16.53 -0.66 1.23
CA LEU A 68 -17.60 -1.54 0.71
C LEU A 68 -18.62 -0.79 -0.14
N GLN A 69 -18.82 0.49 0.15
CA GLN A 69 -19.82 1.33 -0.49
C GLN A 69 -19.41 2.79 -0.35
N ALA A 70 -19.68 3.57 -1.40
CA ALA A 70 -19.43 4.99 -1.38
C ALA A 70 -20.48 5.74 -2.18
N GLN A 71 -20.73 6.98 -1.75
CA GLN A 71 -21.26 8.01 -2.63
C GLN A 71 -20.08 8.87 -3.05
N ALA A 72 -20.00 9.20 -4.33
CA ALA A 72 -18.89 9.99 -4.81
C ALA A 72 -19.31 10.96 -5.90
N CYS A 73 -18.60 12.08 -5.95
CA CYS A 73 -18.58 12.96 -7.10
C CYS A 73 -17.13 13.17 -7.53
N SER A 74 -16.92 13.29 -8.84
CA SER A 74 -15.59 13.49 -9.39
C SER A 74 -15.59 14.55 -10.47
N LYS A 75 -14.43 15.18 -10.62
CA LYS A 75 -14.12 16.11 -11.69
C LYS A 75 -12.74 15.78 -12.24
N VAL A 76 -12.63 15.85 -13.55
CA VAL A 76 -11.36 15.68 -14.28
C VAL A 76 -11.20 16.87 -15.20
N ASP A 77 -10.04 17.51 -15.14
CA ASP A 77 -9.72 18.69 -15.93
C ASP A 77 -8.37 18.51 -16.64
N LEU A 78 -8.20 19.19 -17.77
CA LEU A 78 -6.91 19.23 -18.47
C LEU A 78 -5.85 19.91 -17.58
N ALA A 79 -4.72 19.25 -17.37
CA ALA A 79 -3.59 19.83 -16.66
C ALA A 79 -2.47 20.27 -17.59
N SER A 80 -2.11 19.43 -18.58
CA SER A 80 -1.00 19.71 -19.49
C SER A 80 -1.20 19.04 -20.83
N ILE A 81 -0.95 19.81 -21.90
CA ILE A 81 -0.91 19.34 -23.27
C ILE A 81 0.31 19.97 -23.97
N THR A 82 1.03 19.17 -24.74
CA THR A 82 2.06 19.64 -25.65
C THR A 82 1.46 19.68 -27.04
N ASN A 83 1.46 20.85 -27.68
CA ASN A 83 0.97 20.99 -29.04
C ASN A 83 1.86 21.95 -29.83
N SER A 84 2.25 21.55 -31.04
CA SER A 84 3.07 22.36 -31.96
C SER A 84 2.23 23.23 -32.90
N HIS A 85 0.90 23.11 -32.83
CA HIS A 85 -0.06 23.84 -33.66
C HIS A 85 -1.02 24.65 -32.78
N SER A 86 -1.97 25.36 -33.39
CA SER A 86 -2.93 26.22 -32.69
C SER A 86 -4.25 25.51 -32.32
N GLU A 87 -4.48 24.29 -32.82
CA GLU A 87 -5.76 23.60 -32.71
C GLU A 87 -5.61 22.24 -32.04
N PHE A 88 -6.27 22.11 -30.88
CA PHE A 88 -6.45 20.85 -30.19
C PHE A 88 -7.83 20.79 -29.55
N ILE A 89 -8.29 19.57 -29.32
CA ILE A 89 -9.52 19.24 -28.60
C ILE A 89 -9.11 18.26 -27.51
N PHE A 90 -9.59 18.55 -26.30
CA PHE A 90 -9.57 17.64 -25.17
C PHE A 90 -11.00 17.40 -24.74
N ALA A 91 -11.34 16.14 -24.49
CA ALA A 91 -12.64 15.75 -23.99
C ALA A 91 -12.50 14.71 -22.87
N VAL A 92 -13.35 14.84 -21.86
CA VAL A 92 -13.65 13.80 -20.88
C VAL A 92 -15.10 13.41 -21.13
N ASP A 93 -15.34 12.16 -21.49
CA ASP A 93 -16.69 11.68 -21.78
C ASP A 93 -17.41 11.28 -20.49
N THR A 94 -16.78 10.38 -19.74
CA THR A 94 -17.27 9.85 -18.47
C THR A 94 -16.20 9.95 -17.40
N ASN A 95 -16.64 10.28 -16.19
CA ASN A 95 -15.87 10.11 -14.97
C ASN A 95 -16.75 9.40 -13.94
N THR A 96 -16.26 8.31 -13.38
CA THR A 96 -17.00 7.50 -12.42
C THR A 96 -16.05 7.05 -11.34
N VAL A 97 -16.58 6.88 -10.13
CA VAL A 97 -15.83 6.27 -9.04
C VAL A 97 -16.35 4.85 -8.91
N GLU A 98 -15.47 3.89 -9.19
CA GLU A 98 -15.75 2.47 -9.10
C GLU A 98 -15.06 1.91 -7.84
N ILE A 99 -15.69 0.90 -7.24
CA ILE A 99 -15.14 0.14 -6.12
C ILE A 99 -14.87 -1.27 -6.64
N ASP A 100 -13.63 -1.73 -6.53
CA ASP A 100 -13.32 -3.12 -6.85
C ASP A 100 -14.04 -4.06 -5.88
N PRO A 101 -14.88 -4.99 -6.35
CA PRO A 101 -15.70 -5.82 -5.46
C PRO A 101 -14.90 -6.84 -4.63
N SER A 102 -13.66 -7.14 -5.02
CA SER A 102 -12.80 -8.11 -4.35
C SER A 102 -11.88 -7.47 -3.32
N THR A 103 -11.38 -6.26 -3.62
CA THR A 103 -10.40 -5.54 -2.78
C THR A 103 -11.00 -4.34 -2.06
N GLY A 104 -12.17 -3.85 -2.48
CA GLY A 104 -12.80 -2.61 -2.03
C GLY A 104 -12.05 -1.34 -2.45
N LEU A 105 -11.01 -1.44 -3.27
CA LEU A 105 -10.20 -0.29 -3.68
C LEU A 105 -11.02 0.69 -4.50
N ILE A 106 -10.96 1.97 -4.11
CA ILE A 106 -11.61 3.07 -4.81
C ILE A 106 -10.76 3.48 -6.00
N THR A 107 -11.36 3.45 -7.20
CA THR A 107 -10.72 3.81 -8.46
C THR A 107 -11.55 4.88 -9.17
N LEU A 108 -10.92 6.00 -9.53
CA LEU A 108 -11.49 6.94 -10.49
C LEU A 108 -11.30 6.38 -11.89
N VAL A 109 -12.39 6.11 -12.58
CA VAL A 109 -12.41 5.62 -13.95
C VAL A 109 -12.87 6.73 -14.87
N THR A 110 -12.00 7.13 -15.81
CA THR A 110 -12.28 8.20 -16.75
C THR A 110 -11.97 7.80 -18.19
N ASP A 111 -12.88 8.17 -19.09
CA ASP A 111 -12.66 8.04 -20.53
C ASP A 111 -12.23 9.39 -21.09
N ILE A 112 -10.97 9.46 -21.56
CA ILE A 112 -10.36 10.68 -22.07
C ILE A 112 -10.13 10.57 -23.58
N GLY A 113 -10.23 11.72 -24.26
CA GLY A 113 -9.97 11.85 -25.69
C GLY A 113 -9.16 13.09 -26.01
N VAL A 114 -8.23 12.94 -26.97
CA VAL A 114 -7.47 14.06 -27.54
C VAL A 114 -7.53 14.01 -29.07
N GLN A 115 -7.69 15.18 -29.69
CA GLN A 115 -7.58 15.35 -31.13
C GLN A 115 -6.80 16.62 -31.43
N GLY A 116 -5.82 16.55 -32.33
CA GLY A 116 -5.15 17.74 -32.84
C GLY A 116 -3.99 17.37 -33.76
N THR A 117 -3.39 18.37 -34.42
CA THR A 117 -2.21 18.13 -35.27
C THR A 117 -0.97 18.09 -34.39
N ASP A 118 -0.35 16.91 -34.30
CA ASP A 118 0.83 16.66 -33.45
C ASP A 118 0.61 17.14 -32.01
N SER A 119 -0.45 16.63 -31.40
CA SER A 119 -0.81 16.92 -30.01
C SER A 119 -0.46 15.75 -29.12
N ILE A 120 0.09 16.05 -27.95
CA ILE A 120 0.37 15.08 -26.88
C ILE A 120 -0.36 15.55 -25.63
N PHE A 121 -1.40 14.82 -25.25
CA PHE A 121 -2.03 15.00 -23.96
C PHE A 121 -1.15 14.37 -22.88
N GLU A 122 -0.54 15.21 -22.05
CA GLU A 122 0.46 14.76 -21.08
C GLU A 122 -0.23 14.33 -19.78
N ARG A 123 -1.13 15.17 -19.24
CA ARG A 123 -1.66 15.05 -17.87
C ARG A 123 -3.09 15.58 -17.72
N PHE A 124 -3.87 14.98 -16.82
CA PHE A 124 -5.07 15.58 -16.24
C PHE A 124 -4.93 15.79 -14.74
N THR A 125 -5.68 16.74 -14.21
CA THR A 125 -5.95 16.86 -12.78
C THR A 125 -7.27 16.18 -12.44
N TYR A 126 -7.36 15.60 -11.25
CA TYR A 126 -8.59 15.04 -10.72
C TYR A 126 -8.91 15.65 -9.35
N HIS A 127 -10.20 15.71 -9.06
CA HIS A 127 -10.77 15.99 -7.74
C HIS A 127 -11.89 14.99 -7.52
N VAL A 128 -11.81 14.20 -6.47
CA VAL A 128 -12.79 13.17 -6.14
C VAL A 128 -13.18 13.32 -4.68
N GLU A 129 -14.47 13.49 -4.42
CA GLU A 129 -15.02 13.48 -3.07
C GLU A 129 -15.76 12.17 -2.88
N VAL A 130 -15.47 11.47 -1.80
CA VAL A 130 -16.00 10.17 -1.47
C VAL A 130 -16.55 10.22 -0.05
N LEU A 131 -17.86 10.04 0.08
CA LEU A 131 -18.49 9.78 1.36
C LEU A 131 -18.63 8.27 1.54
N SER A 132 -17.86 7.71 2.46
CA SER A 132 -17.82 6.26 2.68
C SER A 132 -17.56 5.91 4.15
N ASN A 133 -17.57 4.61 4.44
CA ASN A 133 -17.02 4.05 5.66
C ASN A 133 -15.80 3.21 5.24
N PRO A 134 -14.58 3.76 5.35
CA PRO A 134 -13.39 3.01 4.98
C PRO A 134 -13.22 1.75 5.82
N VAL A 135 -12.64 0.74 5.21
CA VAL A 135 -12.32 -0.52 5.87
C VAL A 135 -10.86 -0.44 6.31
N ASP A 136 -10.65 -0.24 7.60
CA ASP A 136 -9.33 -0.34 8.20
C ASP A 136 -8.90 -1.79 8.26
N THR A 137 -7.69 -2.07 7.77
CA THR A 137 -7.12 -3.42 7.75
C THR A 137 -5.98 -3.54 8.73
N LEU A 138 -5.89 -4.70 9.38
CA LEU A 138 -4.98 -4.92 10.49
C LEU A 138 -4.43 -6.34 10.48
N ILE A 139 -3.11 -6.48 10.65
CA ILE A 139 -2.49 -7.74 11.09
C ILE A 139 -1.82 -7.49 12.44
N ALA A 140 -2.15 -8.29 13.45
CA ALA A 140 -1.60 -8.14 14.79
C ALA A 140 -1.34 -9.49 15.46
N GLY A 141 -0.37 -9.50 16.38
CA GLY A 141 0.00 -10.67 17.15
C GLY A 141 1.17 -10.39 18.08
N THR A 142 1.88 -11.45 18.47
CA THR A 142 3.02 -11.38 19.37
C THR A 142 4.25 -12.03 18.78
N VAL A 143 5.43 -11.45 19.03
CA VAL A 143 6.71 -12.11 18.82
C VAL A 143 7.23 -12.58 20.17
N ARG A 144 7.54 -13.86 20.28
CA ARG A 144 7.97 -14.53 21.52
C ARG A 144 9.35 -15.12 21.36
N TRP A 145 10.15 -15.15 22.42
CA TRP A 145 11.47 -15.75 22.39
C TRP A 145 11.93 -16.22 23.77
N SER A 146 12.76 -17.26 23.81
CA SER A 146 13.38 -17.71 25.05
C SER A 146 14.33 -16.65 25.60
N GLU A 147 14.36 -16.46 26.92
CA GLU A 147 15.35 -15.62 27.61
C GLU A 147 16.79 -16.01 27.26
N SER A 148 17.03 -17.29 26.94
CA SER A 148 18.35 -17.79 26.51
C SER A 148 18.82 -17.23 25.17
N LEU A 149 17.94 -16.62 24.36
CA LEU A 149 18.28 -16.03 23.07
C LEU A 149 18.70 -14.55 23.19
N GLY A 150 18.48 -13.94 24.35
CA GLY A 150 18.83 -12.55 24.61
C GLY A 150 17.75 -11.84 25.41
N ALA A 151 18.16 -10.86 26.21
CA ALA A 151 17.28 -9.97 26.95
C ALA A 151 17.03 -8.68 26.14
N PRO A 152 15.84 -8.08 26.20
CA PRO A 152 15.60 -6.78 25.57
C PRO A 152 16.59 -5.72 26.06
N SER A 153 17.01 -4.85 25.15
CA SER A 153 17.83 -3.68 25.45
C SER A 153 17.14 -2.72 26.43
N PRO A 154 17.87 -1.80 27.08
CA PRO A 154 17.24 -0.75 27.88
C PRO A 154 16.26 0.14 27.09
N SER A 155 16.52 0.38 25.81
CA SER A 155 15.61 1.13 24.92
C SER A 155 14.31 0.37 24.69
N ALA A 156 14.38 -0.93 24.40
CA ALA A 156 13.20 -1.76 24.22
C ALA A 156 12.37 -1.89 25.50
N LEU A 157 13.02 -2.01 26.67
CA LEU A 157 12.33 -1.99 27.97
C LEU A 157 11.67 -0.62 28.27
N ALA A 158 12.17 0.46 27.67
CA ALA A 158 11.54 1.77 27.69
C ALA A 158 10.37 1.90 26.70
N GLY A 159 10.11 0.88 25.87
CA GLY A 159 9.02 0.83 24.90
C GLY A 159 9.40 1.25 23.48
N GLN A 160 10.71 1.35 23.18
CA GLN A 160 11.15 1.47 21.78
C GLN A 160 10.90 0.15 21.04
N PRO A 161 10.63 0.19 19.72
CA PRO A 161 10.44 -1.02 18.93
C PRO A 161 11.65 -1.95 18.97
N LEU A 162 11.40 -3.24 19.18
CA LEU A 162 12.40 -4.31 19.11
C LEU A 162 12.35 -5.04 17.76
N PHE A 163 11.17 -5.17 17.17
CA PHE A 163 10.96 -5.80 15.88
C PHE A 163 10.29 -4.83 14.90
N ARG A 164 10.68 -4.94 13.63
CA ARG A 164 9.86 -4.51 12.49
C ARG A 164 9.16 -5.75 11.94
N VAL A 165 7.88 -5.66 11.60
CA VAL A 165 7.14 -6.76 11.00
C VAL A 165 6.58 -6.32 9.66
N ASP A 166 6.96 -6.99 8.59
CA ASP A 166 6.55 -6.67 7.23
C ASP A 166 5.46 -7.63 6.77
N ALA A 167 4.46 -7.12 6.06
CA ALA A 167 3.46 -7.89 5.33
C ALA A 167 3.47 -7.49 3.86
N GLY A 168 3.63 -8.46 2.96
CA GLY A 168 3.61 -8.19 1.53
C GLY A 168 3.59 -9.45 0.68
N VAL A 169 3.59 -9.28 -0.63
CA VAL A 169 3.51 -10.41 -1.58
C VAL A 169 4.91 -10.71 -2.10
N PHE A 170 5.33 -11.98 -2.05
CA PHE A 170 6.56 -12.39 -2.72
C PHE A 170 6.31 -12.58 -4.21
N THR A 171 7.11 -11.91 -5.03
CA THR A 171 7.20 -12.20 -6.45
C THR A 171 8.57 -12.76 -6.76
N THR A 172 8.62 -13.82 -7.57
CA THR A 172 9.88 -14.36 -8.09
C THR A 172 10.10 -13.78 -9.48
N PRO A 173 11.10 -12.90 -9.69
CA PRO A 173 11.46 -12.45 -11.03
C PRO A 173 11.93 -13.64 -11.88
N PRO A 174 11.82 -13.60 -13.22
CA PRO A 174 12.19 -14.70 -14.11
C PRO A 174 13.62 -15.26 -13.91
N THR A 175 14.53 -14.47 -13.34
CA THR A 175 15.93 -14.85 -13.08
C THR A 175 16.43 -14.42 -11.70
N GLY A 176 15.55 -14.23 -10.70
CA GLY A 176 15.90 -13.59 -9.43
C GLY A 176 15.47 -14.33 -8.17
N THR A 177 16.05 -13.93 -7.04
CA THR A 177 15.58 -14.32 -5.70
C THR A 177 14.18 -13.75 -5.46
N PRO A 178 13.26 -14.49 -4.81
CA PRO A 178 11.99 -13.91 -4.38
C PRO A 178 12.23 -12.62 -3.59
N GLN A 179 11.48 -11.57 -3.94
CA GLN A 179 11.49 -10.29 -3.22
C GLN A 179 10.07 -9.98 -2.78
N MET A 180 9.93 -9.46 -1.56
CA MET A 180 8.65 -8.95 -1.08
C MET A 180 8.37 -7.62 -1.78
N GLN A 181 7.29 -7.56 -2.56
CA GLN A 181 6.83 -6.36 -3.23
C GLN A 181 5.80 -5.62 -2.36
N ALA A 182 5.89 -4.28 -2.40
CA ALA A 182 4.98 -3.35 -1.71
C ALA A 182 4.75 -3.71 -0.22
N PRO A 183 5.80 -3.91 0.59
CA PRO A 183 5.61 -4.27 1.99
C PRO A 183 4.90 -3.15 2.74
N ARG A 184 3.91 -3.52 3.56
CA ARG A 184 3.45 -2.71 4.68
C ARG A 184 4.23 -3.12 5.92
N SER A 185 4.80 -2.14 6.60
CA SER A 185 5.63 -2.37 7.78
C SER A 185 4.90 -1.89 9.03
N GLY A 186 4.90 -2.75 10.03
CA GLY A 186 4.54 -2.44 11.41
C GLY A 186 5.76 -2.54 12.32
N PHE A 187 5.57 -2.13 13.56
CA PHE A 187 6.58 -2.23 14.59
C PHE A 187 6.00 -2.92 15.82
N SER A 188 6.84 -3.63 16.56
CA SER A 188 6.49 -4.05 17.91
C SER A 188 6.20 -2.83 18.77
N HIS A 189 5.21 -2.92 19.64
CA HIS A 189 4.78 -1.84 20.51
C HIS A 189 4.63 -2.29 21.97
N GLY A 190 4.74 -1.34 22.89
CA GLY A 190 4.72 -1.61 24.32
C GLY A 190 6.04 -2.18 24.85
N LYS A 191 6.04 -2.57 26.13
CA LYS A 191 7.21 -3.13 26.79
C LYS A 191 7.23 -4.66 26.63
N PRO A 192 8.37 -5.28 26.30
CA PRO A 192 8.51 -6.73 26.38
C PRO A 192 8.19 -7.25 27.78
N VAL A 193 7.46 -8.36 27.86
CA VAL A 193 7.07 -8.99 29.13
C VAL A 193 7.72 -10.36 29.23
N LEU A 194 8.40 -10.64 30.34
CA LEU A 194 8.96 -11.95 30.65
C LEU A 194 7.95 -12.77 31.46
N THR A 195 7.63 -13.98 31.02
CA THR A 195 6.80 -14.93 31.77
C THR A 195 7.30 -16.34 31.53
N GLY A 196 7.64 -17.05 32.61
CA GLY A 196 8.08 -18.45 32.53
C GLY A 196 9.35 -18.68 31.71
N GLY A 197 10.28 -17.71 31.66
CA GLY A 197 11.51 -17.78 30.86
C GLY A 197 11.32 -17.43 29.38
N THR A 198 10.14 -16.96 28.99
CA THR A 198 9.84 -16.51 27.62
C THR A 198 9.50 -15.03 27.63
N TRP A 199 10.22 -14.26 26.82
CA TRP A 199 9.87 -12.88 26.49
C TRP A 199 8.80 -12.85 25.42
N ALA A 200 7.90 -11.86 25.49
CA ALA A 200 6.91 -11.58 24.48
C ALA A 200 6.71 -10.08 24.28
N VAL A 201 6.49 -9.65 23.03
CA VAL A 201 6.08 -8.28 22.70
C VAL A 201 5.01 -8.30 21.60
N ALA A 202 4.03 -7.41 21.70
CA ALA A 202 2.98 -7.29 20.69
C ALA A 202 3.47 -6.49 19.48
N TYR A 203 2.82 -6.66 18.34
CA TYR A 203 3.03 -5.85 17.15
C TYR A 203 1.71 -5.63 16.40
N GLN A 204 1.69 -4.62 15.54
CA GLN A 204 0.59 -4.37 14.60
C GLN A 204 1.10 -3.85 13.26
N ILE A 205 0.43 -4.23 12.18
CA ILE A 205 0.62 -3.71 10.83
C ILE A 205 -0.73 -3.20 10.34
N ASP A 206 -0.84 -1.89 10.16
CA ASP A 206 -2.05 -1.23 9.67
C ASP A 206 -2.03 -1.12 8.14
N ASN A 207 -3.22 -0.98 7.54
CA ASN A 207 -3.41 -0.73 6.10
C ASN A 207 -2.78 -1.80 5.18
N VAL A 208 -2.79 -3.06 5.62
CA VAL A 208 -2.39 -4.22 4.81
C VAL A 208 -3.39 -4.42 3.65
N PRO A 209 -2.94 -4.58 2.40
CA PRO A 209 -3.85 -4.72 1.25
C PRO A 209 -4.80 -5.93 1.38
N LEU A 210 -6.08 -5.71 1.03
CA LEU A 210 -7.07 -6.78 0.86
C LEU A 210 -6.87 -7.50 -0.47
N GLY A 211 -7.18 -8.80 -0.50
CA GLY A 211 -7.20 -9.60 -1.72
C GLY A 211 -5.99 -10.54 -1.86
N PRO A 212 -4.75 -10.05 -1.97
CA PRO A 212 -3.57 -10.92 -2.05
C PRO A 212 -3.30 -11.69 -0.75
N THR A 213 -2.66 -12.85 -0.89
CA THR A 213 -2.06 -13.57 0.24
C THR A 213 -0.73 -12.91 0.60
N ASN A 214 -0.70 -12.23 1.74
CA ASN A 214 0.49 -11.57 2.27
C ASN A 214 1.32 -12.56 3.09
N VAL A 215 2.64 -12.55 2.90
CA VAL A 215 3.59 -13.22 3.79
C VAL A 215 3.98 -12.23 4.87
N VAL A 216 3.88 -12.64 6.13
CA VAL A 216 4.20 -11.82 7.30
C VAL A 216 5.53 -12.26 7.89
N LEU A 217 6.49 -11.33 8.00
CA LEU A 217 7.86 -11.60 8.42
C LEU A 217 8.33 -10.58 9.46
N PRO A 218 8.59 -11.01 10.71
CA PRO A 218 9.32 -10.21 11.67
C PRO A 218 10.81 -10.09 11.30
N THR A 219 11.43 -9.01 11.72
CA THR A 219 12.87 -8.76 11.65
C THR A 219 13.29 -8.08 12.96
N LEU A 220 14.32 -8.60 13.59
CA LEU A 220 14.92 -7.99 14.78
C LEU A 220 15.63 -6.69 14.38
N LEU A 221 15.39 -5.62 15.12
CA LEU A 221 16.08 -4.36 14.92
C LEU A 221 17.49 -4.40 15.54
N PRO A 222 18.49 -3.76 14.90
CA PRO A 222 19.88 -3.87 15.35
C PRO A 222 20.09 -3.39 16.79
N ASN A 223 20.82 -4.18 17.59
CA ASN A 223 21.18 -3.93 18.98
C ASN A 223 19.99 -3.83 19.96
N GLU A 224 18.81 -4.30 19.58
CA GLU A 224 17.65 -4.30 20.48
C GLU A 224 17.60 -5.51 21.42
N LEU A 225 18.47 -6.51 21.21
CA LEU A 225 18.74 -7.57 22.18
C LEU A 225 20.15 -7.44 22.74
N THR A 226 20.29 -7.85 24.01
CA THR A 226 21.53 -7.91 24.77
C THR A 226 21.77 -9.33 25.27
N ASN A 227 23.01 -9.65 25.64
CA ASN A 227 23.40 -10.98 26.12
C ASN A 227 23.07 -12.09 25.12
N LEU A 228 23.34 -11.84 23.83
CA LEU A 228 23.15 -12.82 22.78
C LEU A 228 24.01 -14.08 23.04
N PRO A 229 23.56 -15.27 22.59
CA PRO A 229 24.39 -16.47 22.58
C PRO A 229 25.76 -16.23 21.91
N ALA A 230 26.78 -16.94 22.36
CA ALA A 230 28.13 -16.78 21.82
C ALA A 230 28.16 -17.00 20.29
N GLY A 231 28.65 -15.99 19.57
CA GLY A 231 28.73 -16.00 18.10
C GLY A 231 27.44 -15.62 17.37
N ALA A 232 26.33 -15.41 18.08
CA ALA A 232 25.09 -14.91 17.48
C ALA A 232 25.18 -13.39 17.23
N THR A 233 24.50 -12.97 16.16
CA THR A 233 24.25 -11.57 15.80
C THR A 233 22.75 -11.36 15.60
N ASP A 234 22.30 -10.12 15.43
CA ASP A 234 20.88 -9.85 15.18
C ASP A 234 20.33 -10.53 13.91
N ASN A 235 21.21 -10.85 12.95
CA ASN A 235 20.87 -11.56 11.72
C ASN A 235 20.90 -13.09 11.86
N SER A 236 21.24 -13.62 13.03
CA SER A 236 21.31 -15.07 13.30
C SER A 236 19.95 -15.68 13.66
N PHE A 237 18.91 -14.86 13.75
CA PHE A 237 17.58 -15.27 14.19
C PHE A 237 16.62 -15.42 13.01
N HIS A 238 15.77 -16.44 13.09
CA HIS A 238 14.62 -16.62 12.20
C HIS A 238 13.33 -16.72 13.02
N PHE A 239 12.19 -16.62 12.35
CA PHE A 239 10.88 -16.59 12.98
C PHE A 239 10.00 -17.71 12.45
N ALA A 240 9.34 -18.44 13.36
CA ALA A 240 8.48 -19.56 13.03
C ALA A 240 7.11 -19.46 13.71
N PRO A 241 6.04 -20.00 13.10
CA PRO A 241 6.00 -20.51 11.73
C PRO A 241 6.00 -19.35 10.72
N PRO A 242 6.53 -19.55 9.49
CA PRO A 242 6.24 -18.64 8.38
C PRO A 242 4.72 -18.54 8.21
N THR A 243 4.18 -17.32 8.28
CA THR A 243 2.73 -17.13 8.29
C THR A 243 2.27 -16.36 7.06
N THR A 244 1.27 -16.91 6.38
CA THR A 244 0.62 -16.28 5.23
C THR A 244 -0.81 -15.90 5.58
N ILE A 245 -1.19 -14.66 5.34
CA ILE A 245 -2.48 -14.09 5.69
C ILE A 245 -3.12 -13.45 4.46
N GLN A 246 -4.34 -13.85 4.15
CA GLN A 246 -5.18 -13.18 3.16
C GLN A 246 -6.27 -12.41 3.90
N LEU A 247 -6.22 -11.08 3.82
CA LEU A 247 -7.28 -10.23 4.32
C LEU A 247 -8.35 -10.07 3.24
N THR A 248 -9.61 -10.06 3.66
CA THR A 248 -10.76 -9.89 2.76
C THR A 248 -11.68 -8.81 3.30
N LEU A 249 -12.61 -8.32 2.47
CA LEU A 249 -13.61 -7.37 2.94
C LEU A 249 -14.48 -7.91 4.09
N ALA A 250 -14.71 -9.23 4.13
CA ALA A 250 -15.47 -9.90 5.19
C ALA A 250 -14.63 -10.16 6.45
N ALA A 251 -13.30 -10.19 6.32
CA ALA A 251 -12.34 -10.39 7.41
C ALA A 251 -11.15 -9.43 7.21
N PRO A 252 -11.33 -8.12 7.49
CA PRO A 252 -10.31 -7.11 7.22
C PRO A 252 -9.18 -7.12 8.24
N SER A 253 -9.31 -7.92 9.30
CA SER A 253 -8.32 -8.04 10.37
C SER A 253 -7.92 -9.50 10.61
N ALA A 254 -6.63 -9.74 10.80
CA ALA A 254 -6.10 -10.99 11.33
C ALA A 254 -5.37 -10.73 12.65
N VAL A 255 -5.88 -11.30 13.73
CA VAL A 255 -5.30 -11.18 15.09
C VAL A 255 -4.81 -12.54 15.57
N GLY A 256 -3.82 -12.55 16.46
CA GLY A 256 -3.19 -13.78 16.94
C GLY A 256 -2.20 -14.37 15.94
N VAL A 257 -1.65 -13.53 15.07
CA VAL A 257 -0.56 -13.92 14.15
C VAL A 257 0.74 -13.92 14.95
N ASP A 258 1.00 -15.03 15.65
CA ASP A 258 2.11 -15.16 16.58
C ASP A 258 3.36 -15.75 15.93
N PHE A 259 4.53 -15.29 16.37
CA PHE A 259 5.82 -15.81 15.96
C PHE A 259 6.68 -16.19 17.15
N GLU A 260 7.47 -17.24 16.99
CA GLU A 260 8.57 -17.60 17.87
C GLU A 260 9.89 -17.29 17.18
N MET A 261 10.75 -16.51 17.85
CA MET A 261 12.12 -16.26 17.42
C MET A 261 12.98 -17.45 17.80
N LEU A 262 13.70 -17.97 16.83
CA LEU A 262 14.58 -19.11 16.95
C LEU A 262 15.98 -18.69 16.49
N LEU A 263 17.01 -19.30 17.07
CA LEU A 263 18.38 -19.15 16.60
C LEU A 263 18.62 -20.17 15.49
N ASP A 264 19.15 -19.73 14.35
CA ASP A 264 19.65 -20.68 13.36
C ASP A 264 20.68 -21.58 14.03
N ALA A 265 20.45 -22.89 13.99
CA ALA A 265 21.52 -23.83 14.25
C ALA A 265 22.55 -23.57 13.14
N GLY A 266 23.59 -22.79 13.44
CA GLY A 266 24.70 -22.56 12.51
C GLY A 266 25.22 -23.90 11.97
N PRO A 267 25.99 -23.90 10.87
CA PRO A 267 26.59 -25.13 10.37
C PRO A 267 27.35 -25.80 11.53
N ARG A 268 26.86 -26.96 11.97
CA ARG A 268 27.56 -27.81 12.93
C ARG A 268 28.83 -28.36 12.30
#